data_AF-A0A948RWW0-F1
#
_entry.id   AF-A0A948RWW0-F1
#
_cell.length_a   1.000
_cell.length_b   1.000
_cell.length_c   1.000
_cell.angle_alpha   90.00
_cell.angle_beta   90.00
_cell.angle_gamma   90.00
#
_symmetry.space_group_name_H-M   'P 1'
#
loop_
_entity.id
_entity.type
_entity.pdbx_description
1 polymer ?
#
loop_
_entity_poly.entity_id
_entity_poly.type
_entity_poly.pdbx_seq_one_letter_code
_entity_poly.pdbx_strand_id
1 'polypeptide(L)'
;MLKSSYEAAFQTQRRLFMCVQNKTNCILFPELFAKPIHANFDQDLASSDGGALLLKAADRRIGLTSAMGNCLWDRRQTSKVKHGLPELLAQRIFSIACGYPDANDAARLGHDPIHKMLIERDPVKGLPLASQPTLSRFENAVTRSDLLSLGEVLADKVIARHRRRLNRKARRIILDLDVSHDPTHGQQQLSFFHGHYDTRCYLPLFAF
;
A
#
# COMPACT_ATOMS: atom_id res chain seq x y z
N MET A 1 33.98 -34.12 -36.47
CA MET A 1 33.98 -32.73 -35.94
C MET A 1 33.14 -32.71 -34.67
N LEU A 2 33.85 -32.80 -33.54
CA LEU A 2 33.49 -32.55 -32.13
C LEU A 2 32.10 -32.97 -31.61
N LYS A 3 32.04 -34.22 -31.11
CA LYS A 3 31.29 -34.56 -29.89
C LYS A 3 32.17 -34.13 -28.71
N SER A 4 31.65 -33.31 -27.78
CA SER A 4 32.32 -33.05 -26.51
C SER A 4 31.44 -33.57 -25.38
N SER A 5 31.83 -34.73 -24.87
CA SER A 5 31.35 -35.33 -23.64
C SER A 5 31.89 -34.52 -22.46
N TYR A 6 31.03 -34.12 -21.52
CA TYR A 6 31.48 -33.65 -20.21
C TYR A 6 31.10 -34.69 -19.16
N GLU A 7 32.06 -35.52 -18.80
CA GLU A 7 32.08 -36.23 -17.52
C GLU A 7 32.25 -35.19 -16.41
N ALA A 8 31.27 -35.11 -15.51
CA ALA A 8 31.44 -34.41 -14.24
C ALA A 8 31.89 -35.45 -13.20
N ALA A 9 33.19 -35.50 -12.95
CA ALA A 9 33.75 -36.19 -11.80
C ALA A 9 33.23 -35.51 -10.52
N PHE A 10 32.48 -36.24 -9.69
CA PHE A 10 32.13 -35.79 -8.35
C PHE A 10 33.38 -35.84 -7.46
N GLN A 11 34.03 -34.69 -7.30
CA GLN A 11 35.02 -34.49 -6.24
C GLN A 11 34.35 -33.78 -5.06
N THR A 12 34.35 -34.46 -3.93
CA THR A 12 33.80 -34.05 -2.64
C THR A 12 34.63 -32.89 -2.06
N GLN A 13 34.39 -31.65 -2.46
CA GLN A 13 34.94 -30.47 -1.79
C GLN A 13 33.86 -29.73 -0.99
N ARG A 14 33.99 -29.78 0.34
CA ARG A 14 33.17 -29.10 1.34
C ARG A 14 33.50 -27.61 1.41
N ARG A 15 33.02 -26.80 0.46
CA ARG A 15 32.93 -25.33 0.63
C ARG A 15 31.61 -24.81 0.05
N LEU A 16 30.89 -24.06 0.87
CA LEU A 16 29.57 -23.50 0.57
C LEU A 16 29.69 -22.04 0.08
N PHE A 17 28.85 -21.66 -0.87
CA PHE A 17 28.76 -20.31 -1.44
C PHE A 17 27.32 -19.81 -1.35
N MET A 18 27.11 -18.54 -0.99
CA MET A 18 25.81 -17.86 -1.07
C MET A 18 25.90 -16.78 -2.15
N CYS A 19 25.38 -17.01 -3.36
CA CYS A 19 25.46 -16.02 -4.44
C CYS A 19 24.18 -15.18 -4.51
N VAL A 20 24.31 -13.84 -4.50
CA VAL A 20 23.22 -12.90 -4.75
C VAL A 20 23.39 -12.37 -6.18
N GLN A 21 22.57 -12.84 -7.12
CA GLN A 21 22.74 -12.54 -8.55
C GLN A 21 22.29 -11.13 -8.99
N ASN A 22 22.25 -10.13 -8.12
CA ASN A 22 22.06 -8.74 -8.56
C ASN A 22 22.90 -7.65 -7.87
N LYS A 23 23.88 -8.03 -7.05
CA LYS A 23 25.09 -7.25 -6.72
C LYS A 23 26.03 -8.20 -5.98
N THR A 24 27.24 -8.34 -6.53
CA THR A 24 28.29 -9.32 -6.28
C THR A 24 28.84 -9.32 -4.84
N ASN A 25 28.03 -9.65 -3.84
CA ASN A 25 28.52 -9.92 -2.49
C ASN A 25 27.86 -11.19 -1.93
N CYS A 26 28.68 -12.23 -1.82
CA CYS A 26 28.31 -13.46 -1.15
C CYS A 26 28.47 -13.30 0.36
N ILE A 27 27.39 -13.41 1.15
CA ILE A 27 27.48 -13.44 2.61
C ILE A 27 27.49 -14.89 3.07
N LEU A 28 28.56 -15.31 3.74
CA LEU A 28 28.70 -16.68 4.23
C LEU A 28 28.18 -16.78 5.66
N PHE A 29 27.37 -17.82 5.93
CA PHE A 29 26.96 -18.22 7.28
C PHE A 29 27.41 -19.66 7.56
N PRO A 30 28.73 -19.91 7.71
CA PRO A 30 29.27 -21.26 7.79
C PRO A 30 28.81 -22.05 9.03
N GLU A 31 28.40 -21.36 10.09
CA GLU A 31 28.00 -21.97 11.36
C GLU A 31 26.50 -22.31 11.43
N LEU A 32 25.67 -21.74 10.56
CA LEU A 32 24.21 -21.85 10.65
C LEU A 32 23.63 -23.03 9.85
N PHE A 33 24.28 -23.48 8.78
CA PHE A 33 23.71 -24.50 7.88
C PHE A 33 24.73 -25.52 7.36
N ALA A 34 24.35 -26.80 7.40
CA ALA A 34 25.19 -27.91 6.92
C ALA A 34 25.18 -28.10 5.38
N LYS A 35 24.30 -27.41 4.64
CA LYS A 35 24.12 -27.51 3.17
C LYS A 35 24.04 -26.13 2.51
N PRO A 36 24.51 -25.97 1.25
CA PRO A 36 24.45 -24.70 0.54
C PRO A 36 23.02 -24.22 0.36
N ILE A 37 22.76 -22.95 0.71
CA ILE A 37 21.51 -22.26 0.39
C ILE A 37 21.78 -21.35 -0.81
N HIS A 38 21.14 -21.65 -1.93
CA HIS A 38 21.11 -20.80 -3.12
C HIS A 38 19.79 -20.04 -3.14
N ALA A 39 19.84 -18.72 -2.95
CA ALA A 39 18.68 -17.86 -3.13
C ALA A 39 18.76 -17.20 -4.51
N ASN A 40 17.90 -17.63 -5.44
CA ASN A 40 17.76 -17.00 -6.75
C ASN A 40 16.55 -16.06 -6.72
N PHE A 41 16.78 -14.79 -7.08
CA PHE A 41 15.75 -13.75 -7.15
C PHE A 41 15.47 -13.40 -8.62
N ASP A 42 15.23 -14.43 -9.42
CA ASP A 42 15.02 -14.41 -10.87
C ASP A 42 13.53 -14.55 -11.25
N GLN A 43 12.63 -14.35 -10.29
CA GLN A 43 11.20 -14.35 -10.55
C GLN A 43 10.74 -12.98 -11.06
N ASP A 44 10.35 -12.93 -12.33
CA ASP A 44 9.88 -11.72 -13.03
C ASP A 44 8.66 -11.05 -12.37
N LEU A 45 7.87 -11.81 -11.61
CA LEU A 45 6.63 -11.36 -10.96
C LEU A 45 6.66 -11.62 -9.44
N ALA A 46 7.78 -11.30 -8.81
CA ALA A 46 7.88 -11.32 -7.35
C ALA A 46 7.32 -10.03 -6.72
N SER A 47 6.79 -10.14 -5.51
CA SER A 47 6.39 -9.01 -4.68
C SER A 47 6.77 -9.27 -3.22
N SER A 48 7.24 -8.23 -2.53
CA SER A 48 7.48 -8.26 -1.08
C SER A 48 6.21 -8.12 -0.25
N ASP A 49 5.09 -7.72 -0.88
CA ASP A 49 3.90 -7.23 -0.18
C ASP A 49 2.78 -8.27 -0.15
N GLY A 50 3.12 -9.57 -0.26
CA GLY A 50 2.13 -10.66 -0.31
C GLY A 50 1.12 -10.65 0.84
N GLY A 51 1.50 -10.17 2.02
CA GLY A 51 0.61 -9.99 3.17
C GLY A 51 -0.54 -9.01 2.93
N ALA A 52 -0.41 -8.09 1.97
CA ALA A 52 -1.45 -7.11 1.63
C ALA A 52 -2.73 -7.77 1.10
N LEU A 53 -2.68 -9.00 0.59
CA LEU A 53 -3.87 -9.75 0.20
C LEU A 53 -4.81 -10.01 1.39
N LEU A 54 -4.26 -10.16 2.61
CA LEU A 54 -5.07 -10.28 3.83
C LEU A 54 -5.78 -8.97 4.15
N LEU A 55 -5.09 -7.84 3.93
CA LEU A 55 -5.68 -6.51 4.08
C LEU A 55 -6.81 -6.30 3.05
N LYS A 56 -6.62 -6.70 1.79
CA LYS A 56 -7.69 -6.67 0.77
C LYS A 56 -8.86 -7.58 1.15
N ALA A 57 -8.61 -8.77 1.69
CA ALA A 57 -9.67 -9.65 2.16
C ALA A 57 -10.46 -9.04 3.32
N ALA A 58 -9.80 -8.34 4.25
CA ALA A 58 -10.44 -7.59 5.31
C ALA A 58 -11.27 -6.42 4.75
N ASP A 59 -10.71 -5.62 3.84
CA ASP A 59 -11.42 -4.54 3.16
C ASP A 59 -12.65 -5.04 2.42
N ARG A 60 -12.59 -6.17 1.69
CA ARG A 60 -13.76 -6.77 1.03
C ARG A 60 -14.90 -7.12 2.00
N ARG A 61 -14.57 -7.57 3.22
CA ARG A 61 -15.59 -7.87 4.25
C ARG A 61 -16.22 -6.61 4.85
N ILE A 62 -15.48 -5.51 4.90
CA ILE A 62 -15.94 -4.22 5.44
C ILE A 62 -16.63 -3.39 4.34
N GLY A 63 -16.15 -3.51 3.11
CA GLY A 63 -16.51 -2.71 1.95
C GLY A 63 -16.17 -1.22 2.10
N LEU A 64 -15.10 -0.87 2.81
CA LEU A 64 -14.76 0.52 3.12
C LEU A 64 -14.25 1.25 1.88
N THR A 65 -13.19 0.72 1.26
CA THR A 65 -12.52 1.35 0.12
C THR A 65 -13.47 1.55 -1.06
N SER A 66 -14.31 0.55 -1.36
CA SER A 66 -15.31 0.66 -2.41
C SER A 66 -16.37 1.72 -2.11
N ALA A 67 -16.88 1.77 -0.87
CA ALA A 67 -17.87 2.78 -0.49
C ALA A 67 -17.31 4.21 -0.57
N MET A 68 -16.06 4.39 -0.12
CA MET A 68 -15.37 5.67 -0.21
C MET A 68 -15.09 6.07 -1.65
N GLY A 69 -14.62 5.14 -2.50
CA GLY A 69 -14.37 5.41 -3.91
C GLY A 69 -15.63 5.84 -4.66
N ASN A 70 -16.78 5.25 -4.31
CA ASN A 70 -18.06 5.50 -4.96
C ASN A 70 -18.76 6.79 -4.51
N CYS A 71 -18.35 7.40 -3.38
CA CYS A 71 -18.90 8.69 -2.95
C CYS A 71 -18.18 9.89 -3.59
N LEU A 72 -17.09 9.66 -4.33
CA LEU A 72 -16.34 10.71 -5.01
C LEU A 72 -16.94 11.03 -6.38
N TRP A 73 -17.04 12.31 -6.70
CA TRP A 73 -17.51 12.75 -8.01
C TRP A 73 -16.36 12.96 -9.00
N ASP A 74 -16.30 12.14 -10.06
CA ASP A 74 -15.31 12.28 -11.11
C ASP A 74 -15.70 13.38 -12.11
N ARG A 75 -15.00 14.52 -12.03
CA ARG A 75 -15.19 15.67 -12.93
C ARG A 75 -14.37 15.57 -14.22
N ARG A 76 -13.57 14.52 -14.38
CA ARG A 76 -12.72 14.32 -15.55
C ARG A 76 -13.58 13.86 -16.73
N GLN A 77 -13.10 14.09 -17.95
CA GLN A 77 -13.76 13.60 -19.16
C GLN A 77 -13.65 12.07 -19.21
N THR A 78 -14.78 11.37 -19.08
CA THR A 78 -14.85 9.91 -18.94
C THR A 78 -14.04 9.14 -20.00
N SER A 79 -14.08 9.56 -21.26
CA SER A 79 -13.35 8.91 -22.36
C SER A 79 -11.82 8.97 -22.24
N LYS A 80 -11.29 9.84 -21.36
CA LYS A 80 -9.86 10.01 -21.10
C LYS A 80 -9.43 9.37 -19.78
N VAL A 81 -10.34 8.77 -19.03
CA VAL A 81 -10.05 8.15 -17.74
C VAL A 81 -9.52 6.73 -17.97
N LYS A 82 -8.23 6.53 -17.66
CA LYS A 82 -7.60 5.21 -17.61
C LYS A 82 -7.71 4.53 -16.24
N HIS A 83 -7.80 5.34 -15.18
CA HIS A 83 -7.86 4.89 -13.79
C HIS A 83 -9.03 5.60 -13.10
N GLY A 84 -10.03 4.82 -12.68
CA GLY A 84 -11.21 5.34 -11.99
C GLY A 84 -10.86 5.87 -10.59
N LEU A 85 -11.66 6.78 -10.05
CA LEU A 85 -11.45 7.28 -8.68
C LEU A 85 -11.42 6.16 -7.62
N PRO A 86 -12.28 5.11 -7.67
CA PRO A 86 -12.19 4.00 -6.72
C PRO A 86 -10.85 3.26 -6.79
N GLU A 87 -10.28 3.10 -7.99
CA GLU A 87 -8.99 2.44 -8.17
C GLU A 87 -7.83 3.31 -7.64
N LEU A 88 -7.87 4.62 -7.91
CA LEU A 88 -6.87 5.57 -7.43
C LEU A 88 -6.88 5.67 -5.91
N LEU A 89 -8.06 5.74 -5.30
CA LEU A 89 -8.24 5.73 -3.86
C LEU A 89 -7.72 4.42 -3.26
N ALA A 90 -8.13 3.27 -3.82
CA ALA A 90 -7.69 1.96 -3.35
C ALA A 90 -6.17 1.80 -3.44
N GLN A 91 -5.58 2.16 -4.58
CA GLN A 91 -4.13 2.14 -4.78
C GLN A 91 -3.42 2.93 -3.67
N ARG A 92 -3.90 4.13 -3.33
CA ARG A 92 -3.30 4.95 -2.26
C ARG A 92 -3.46 4.36 -0.88
N ILE A 93 -4.67 3.92 -0.52
CA ILE A 93 -4.93 3.29 0.78
C ILE A 93 -4.02 2.08 0.98
N PHE A 94 -3.93 1.19 -0.01
CA PHE A 94 -3.08 0.00 0.09
C PHE A 94 -1.59 0.34 0.06
N SER A 95 -1.16 1.33 -0.74
CA SER A 95 0.23 1.79 -0.75
C SER A 95 0.65 2.31 0.63
N ILE A 96 -0.15 3.18 1.24
CA ILE A 96 0.12 3.72 2.59
C ILE A 96 0.16 2.58 3.62
N ALA A 97 -0.81 1.67 3.58
CA ALA A 97 -0.86 0.54 4.51
C ALA A 97 0.33 -0.43 4.36
N CYS A 98 0.94 -0.50 3.17
CA CYS A 98 2.16 -1.29 2.93
C CYS A 98 3.45 -0.50 3.19
N GLY A 99 3.37 0.73 3.69
CA GLY A 99 4.55 1.54 4.04
C GLY A 99 5.07 2.47 2.93
N TYR A 100 4.25 2.80 1.92
CA TYR A 100 4.60 3.69 0.82
C TYR A 100 3.77 5.00 0.83
N PRO A 101 3.92 5.85 1.86
CA PRO A 101 3.10 7.06 2.01
C PRO A 101 3.40 8.13 0.96
N ASP A 102 4.65 8.28 0.51
CA ASP A 102 5.10 9.43 -0.30
C ASP A 102 4.75 9.35 -1.80
N ALA A 103 4.23 8.20 -2.24
CA ALA A 103 3.93 7.89 -3.64
C ALA A 103 5.14 7.91 -4.61
N ASN A 104 6.36 8.13 -4.13
CA ASN A 104 7.60 8.00 -4.92
C ASN A 104 7.81 6.57 -5.47
N ASP A 105 7.35 5.54 -4.74
CA ASP A 105 7.34 4.14 -5.16
C ASP A 105 6.29 3.81 -6.22
N ALA A 106 5.36 4.71 -6.55
CA ALA A 106 4.23 4.39 -7.43
C ALA A 106 4.65 3.90 -8.82
N ALA A 107 5.80 4.36 -9.34
CA ALA A 107 6.34 3.85 -10.60
C ALA A 107 6.76 2.38 -10.52
N ARG A 108 7.42 1.99 -9.41
CA ARG A 108 7.82 0.60 -9.14
C ARG A 108 6.59 -0.27 -8.88
N LEU A 109 5.71 0.17 -7.98
CA LEU A 109 4.48 -0.54 -7.62
C LEU A 109 3.50 -0.65 -8.79
N GLY A 110 3.60 0.22 -9.79
CA GLY A 110 2.77 0.18 -11.00
C GLY A 110 2.75 -1.18 -11.70
N HIS A 111 3.85 -1.92 -11.63
CA HIS A 111 3.98 -3.24 -12.23
C HIS A 111 3.91 -4.39 -11.21
N ASP A 112 3.81 -4.08 -9.91
CA ASP A 112 3.79 -5.11 -8.87
C ASP A 112 2.52 -5.97 -8.96
N PRO A 113 2.64 -7.30 -9.03
CA PRO A 113 1.50 -8.19 -9.23
C PRO A 113 0.54 -8.19 -8.03
N ILE A 114 1.05 -8.06 -6.80
CA ILE A 114 0.19 -8.01 -5.61
C ILE A 114 -0.59 -6.71 -5.61
N HIS A 115 0.04 -5.56 -5.83
CA HIS A 115 -0.67 -4.28 -5.85
C HIS A 115 -1.73 -4.20 -6.96
N LYS A 116 -1.48 -4.82 -8.12
CA LYS A 116 -2.53 -5.02 -9.15
C LYS A 116 -3.70 -5.85 -8.62
N MET A 117 -3.43 -6.96 -7.94
CA MET A 117 -4.49 -7.78 -7.32
C MET A 117 -5.28 -7.02 -6.24
N LEU A 118 -4.64 -6.13 -5.46
CA LEU A 118 -5.33 -5.32 -4.43
C LEU A 118 -6.42 -4.43 -5.02
N ILE A 119 -6.25 -3.98 -6.26
CA ILE A 119 -7.26 -3.20 -6.98
C ILE A 119 -8.05 -4.04 -8.01
N GLU A 120 -8.03 -5.36 -7.86
CA GLU A 120 -8.78 -6.32 -8.70
C GLU A 120 -8.37 -6.30 -10.18
N ARG A 121 -7.11 -5.98 -10.43
CA ARG A 121 -6.49 -5.98 -11.75
C ARG A 121 -5.68 -7.25 -11.97
N ASP A 122 -5.68 -7.73 -13.21
CA ASP A 122 -4.87 -8.89 -13.61
C ASP A 122 -3.38 -8.64 -13.28
N PRO A 123 -2.73 -9.50 -12.47
CA PRO A 123 -1.36 -9.27 -12.00
C PRO A 123 -0.33 -9.28 -13.13
N VAL A 124 -0.60 -9.99 -14.22
CA VAL A 124 0.35 -10.23 -15.31
C VAL A 124 0.09 -9.27 -16.47
N LYS A 125 -1.13 -9.31 -17.01
CA LYS A 125 -1.55 -8.61 -18.23
C LYS A 125 -2.27 -7.30 -17.97
N GLY A 126 -2.70 -7.07 -16.73
CA GLY A 126 -3.44 -5.88 -16.37
C GLY A 126 -2.60 -4.62 -16.56
N LEU A 127 -3.27 -3.54 -16.95
CA LEU A 127 -2.69 -2.20 -17.08
C LEU A 127 -1.87 -1.85 -15.82
N PRO A 128 -0.70 -1.20 -15.96
CA PRO A 128 0.01 -0.70 -14.79
C PRO A 128 -0.88 0.18 -13.90
N LEU A 129 -0.58 0.23 -12.61
CA LEU A 129 -1.27 1.14 -11.69
C LEU A 129 -0.96 2.60 -12.05
N ALA A 130 -1.72 3.51 -11.44
CA ALA A 130 -1.53 4.92 -11.72
C ALA A 130 -0.14 5.38 -11.28
N SER A 131 0.51 6.18 -12.13
CA SER A 131 1.80 6.78 -11.83
C SER A 131 1.70 7.86 -10.75
N GLN A 132 2.83 8.22 -10.15
CA GLN A 132 2.91 9.26 -9.12
C GLN A 132 2.22 10.59 -9.53
N PRO A 133 2.40 11.14 -10.75
CA PRO A 133 1.71 12.37 -11.14
C PRO A 133 0.19 12.22 -11.23
N THR A 134 -0.30 11.02 -11.57
CA THR A 134 -1.75 10.74 -11.61
C THR A 134 -2.32 10.72 -10.20
N LEU A 135 -1.63 10.09 -9.25
CA LEU A 135 -2.00 10.05 -7.84
C LEU A 135 -1.97 11.45 -7.21
N SER A 136 -0.94 12.24 -7.48
CA SER A 136 -0.82 13.61 -6.99
C SER A 136 -1.98 14.49 -7.48
N ARG A 137 -2.35 14.42 -8.77
CA ARG A 137 -3.51 15.15 -9.29
C ARG A 137 -4.82 14.70 -8.65
N PHE A 138 -4.96 13.39 -8.38
CA PHE A 138 -6.13 12.85 -7.69
C PHE A 138 -6.26 13.43 -6.28
N GLU A 139 -5.19 13.36 -5.47
CA GLU A 139 -5.20 13.87 -4.09
C GLU A 139 -5.50 15.38 -4.03
N ASN A 140 -4.99 16.15 -5.01
CA ASN A 140 -5.21 17.59 -5.09
C ASN A 140 -6.55 17.98 -5.74
N ALA A 141 -7.31 17.04 -6.32
CA ALA A 141 -8.59 17.31 -6.95
C ALA A 141 -9.79 17.17 -5.99
N VAL A 142 -9.58 16.55 -4.83
CA VAL A 142 -10.62 16.30 -3.81
C VAL A 142 -11.11 17.62 -3.23
N THR A 143 -12.43 17.83 -3.20
CA THR A 143 -13.03 19.05 -2.63
C THR A 143 -13.49 18.86 -1.19
N ARG A 144 -13.84 19.97 -0.54
CA ARG A 144 -14.44 19.95 0.80
C ARG A 144 -15.70 19.07 0.89
N SER A 145 -16.54 19.10 -0.14
CA SER A 145 -17.72 18.22 -0.24
C SER A 145 -17.34 16.75 -0.30
N ASP A 146 -16.31 16.40 -1.08
CA ASP A 146 -15.82 15.03 -1.19
C ASP A 146 -15.26 14.54 0.16
N LEU A 147 -14.51 15.40 0.88
CA LEU A 147 -14.00 15.10 2.22
C LEU A 147 -15.14 14.86 3.24
N LEU A 148 -16.21 15.65 3.18
CA LEU A 148 -17.39 15.43 4.04
C LEU A 148 -18.03 14.08 3.72
N SER A 149 -18.26 13.77 2.45
CA SER A 149 -18.84 12.49 2.02
C SER A 149 -17.97 11.29 2.41
N LEU A 150 -16.64 11.41 2.31
CA LEU A 150 -15.71 10.39 2.80
C LEU A 150 -15.84 10.18 4.32
N GLY A 151 -15.98 11.27 5.08
CA GLY A 151 -16.21 11.24 6.52
C GLY A 151 -17.53 10.55 6.90
N GLU A 152 -18.62 10.88 6.21
CA GLU A 152 -19.93 10.24 6.39
C GLU A 152 -19.87 8.74 6.08
N VAL A 153 -19.24 8.35 4.97
CA VAL A 153 -19.04 6.93 4.62
C VAL A 153 -18.25 6.20 5.70
N LEU A 154 -17.17 6.81 6.23
CA LEU A 154 -16.39 6.21 7.30
C LEU A 154 -17.23 6.00 8.55
N ALA A 155 -17.96 7.04 8.98
CA ALA A 155 -18.83 6.99 10.15
C ALA A 155 -19.91 5.90 9.99
N ASP A 156 -20.58 5.83 8.84
CA ASP A 156 -21.60 4.82 8.54
C ASP A 156 -21.03 3.40 8.61
N LYS A 157 -19.84 3.17 8.06
CA LYS A 157 -19.17 1.87 8.10
C LYS A 157 -18.83 1.46 9.53
N VAL A 158 -18.32 2.38 10.34
CA VAL A 158 -18.03 2.14 11.76
C VAL A 158 -19.31 1.82 12.53
N ILE A 159 -20.34 2.67 12.42
CA ILE A 159 -21.63 2.49 13.08
C ILE A 159 -22.26 1.14 12.69
N ALA A 160 -22.30 0.82 11.39
CA ALA A 160 -22.84 -0.44 10.89
C ALA A 160 -22.06 -1.66 11.41
N ARG A 161 -20.74 -1.57 11.51
CA ARG A 161 -19.89 -2.62 12.10
C ARG A 161 -20.18 -2.81 13.59
N HIS A 162 -20.24 -1.72 14.37
CA HIS A 162 -20.53 -1.78 15.80
C HIS A 162 -21.93 -2.32 16.06
N ARG A 163 -22.92 -1.90 15.27
CA ARG A 163 -24.30 -2.39 15.36
C ARG A 163 -24.37 -3.90 15.16
N ARG A 164 -23.62 -4.45 14.19
CA ARG A 164 -23.54 -5.91 13.98
C ARG A 164 -22.82 -6.61 15.13
N ARG A 165 -21.64 -6.12 15.52
CA ARG A 165 -20.83 -6.69 16.62
C ARG A 165 -21.58 -6.77 17.94
N LEU A 166 -22.43 -5.78 18.23
CA LEU A 166 -23.20 -5.68 19.47
C LEU A 166 -24.64 -6.23 19.33
N ASN A 167 -24.91 -7.04 18.30
CA ASN A 167 -26.23 -7.65 18.06
C ASN A 167 -27.39 -6.65 18.05
N ARG A 168 -27.12 -5.44 17.54
CA ARG A 168 -28.06 -4.30 17.49
C ARG A 168 -28.59 -3.84 18.86
N LYS A 169 -27.92 -4.24 19.95
CA LYS A 169 -28.32 -3.89 21.34
C LYS A 169 -27.79 -2.54 21.80
N ALA A 170 -26.81 -1.97 21.09
CA ALA A 170 -26.27 -0.65 21.41
C ALA A 170 -27.36 0.42 21.22
N ARG A 171 -27.70 1.12 22.31
CA ARG A 171 -28.68 2.23 22.31
C ARG A 171 -28.02 3.61 22.25
N ARG A 172 -26.73 3.68 22.56
CA ARG A 172 -25.92 4.91 22.59
C ARG A 172 -24.51 4.57 22.10
N ILE A 173 -23.94 5.46 21.29
CA ILE A 173 -22.53 5.46 20.90
C ILE A 173 -21.96 6.77 21.44
N ILE A 174 -20.83 6.70 22.14
CA ILE A 174 -20.06 7.86 22.56
C ILE A 174 -18.82 7.83 21.67
N LEU A 175 -18.57 8.95 20.99
CA LEU A 175 -17.36 9.16 20.19
C LEU A 175 -16.50 10.15 20.95
N ASP A 176 -15.25 9.78 21.19
CA ASP A 176 -14.28 10.69 21.80
C ASP A 176 -13.63 11.51 20.70
N LEU A 177 -13.55 12.83 20.88
CA LEU A 177 -13.02 13.74 19.88
C LEU A 177 -11.81 14.46 20.46
N ASP A 178 -10.63 14.08 19.97
CA ASP A 178 -9.36 14.61 20.44
C ASP A 178 -8.56 15.21 19.29
N VAL A 179 -7.67 16.14 19.62
CA VAL A 179 -6.68 16.67 18.68
C VAL A 179 -5.29 16.20 19.08
N SER A 180 -4.47 15.84 18.11
CA SER A 180 -3.03 15.65 18.32
C SER A 180 -2.26 16.63 17.46
N HIS A 181 -1.14 17.13 17.97
CA HIS A 181 -0.23 17.91 17.15
C HIS A 181 0.53 17.01 16.17
N ASP A 182 0.68 17.49 14.94
CA ASP A 182 1.56 16.92 13.93
C ASP A 182 2.59 18.01 13.56
N PRO A 183 3.82 17.96 14.12
CA PRO A 183 4.83 18.98 13.91
C PRO A 183 5.12 19.25 12.44
N THR A 184 5.27 20.52 12.10
CA THR A 184 5.63 20.95 10.74
C THR A 184 7.03 21.52 10.70
N HIS A 185 7.68 21.39 9.56
CA HIS A 185 9.05 21.82 9.31
C HIS A 185 9.09 22.83 8.16
N GLY A 186 9.92 23.87 8.30
CA GLY A 186 10.05 24.91 7.27
C GLY A 186 8.75 25.69 7.04
N GLN A 187 8.38 25.87 5.77
CA GLN A 187 7.22 26.67 5.34
C GLN A 187 6.10 25.81 4.76
N GLN A 188 5.78 24.69 5.42
CA GLN A 188 4.66 23.86 5.01
C GLN A 188 3.33 24.64 5.01
N GLN A 189 2.53 24.45 3.96
CA GLN A 189 1.27 25.16 3.76
C GLN A 189 0.29 24.87 4.90
N LEU A 190 -0.49 25.87 5.33
CA LEU A 190 -1.49 25.75 6.41
C LEU A 190 -0.92 25.38 7.79
N SER A 191 0.40 25.54 7.99
CA SER A 191 1.03 25.39 9.30
C SER A 191 0.80 26.64 10.15
N PHE A 192 0.31 26.47 11.39
CA PHE A 192 0.11 27.54 12.36
C PHE A 192 0.86 27.22 13.66
N PHE A 193 1.26 28.27 14.39
CA PHE A 193 1.85 28.12 15.72
C PHE A 193 0.74 27.79 16.74
N HIS A 194 0.97 26.77 17.59
CA HIS A 194 0.04 26.37 18.63
C HIS A 194 0.65 26.52 20.03
N GLY A 195 0.11 27.44 20.83
CA GLY A 195 0.70 27.81 22.12
C GLY A 195 0.78 26.69 23.16
N HIS A 196 -0.16 25.74 23.17
CA HIS A 196 -0.11 24.60 24.11
C HIS A 196 1.03 23.62 23.78
N TYR A 197 1.35 23.46 22.49
CA TYR A 197 2.41 22.54 22.05
C TYR A 197 3.73 23.24 21.79
N ASP A 198 3.77 24.57 21.94
CA ASP A 198 4.91 25.45 21.70
C ASP A 198 5.64 25.15 20.37
N THR A 199 4.88 24.83 19.33
CA THR A 199 5.42 24.43 18.03
C THR A 199 4.49 24.82 16.90
N ARG A 200 5.03 24.84 15.67
CA ARG A 200 4.22 24.94 14.47
C ARG A 200 3.77 23.55 14.06
N CYS A 201 2.47 23.32 13.99
CA CYS A 201 1.91 22.00 13.71
C CYS A 201 0.62 22.08 12.90
N TYR A 202 0.24 20.96 12.30
CA TYR A 202 -1.15 20.67 12.01
C TYR A 202 -1.84 20.17 13.28
N LEU A 203 -3.15 20.38 13.37
CA LEU A 203 -4.00 19.89 14.47
C LEU A 203 -5.14 19.05 13.90
N PRO A 204 -4.83 17.85 13.38
CA PRO A 204 -5.87 16.91 12.97
C PRO A 204 -6.77 16.58 14.17
N LEU A 205 -8.08 16.56 13.91
CA LEU A 205 -9.11 16.06 14.81
C LEU A 205 -9.28 14.55 14.57
N PHE A 206 -9.16 13.78 15.64
CA PHE A 206 -9.38 12.34 15.66
C PHE A 206 -10.70 12.01 16.34
N ALA A 207 -11.31 10.90 15.92
CA ALA A 207 -12.51 10.35 16.54
C ALA A 207 -12.26 8.88 16.89
N PHE A 208 -12.47 8.49 18.15
CA PHE A 208 -12.27 7.13 18.67
C PHE A 208 -13.58 6.44 19.09
#